data_AF-B0ESE1-F1
#
_entry.id   AF-B0ESE1-F1
#
_cell.length_a   1.000
_cell.length_b   1.000
_cell.length_c   1.000
_cell.angle_alpha   90.00
_cell.angle_beta   90.00
_cell.angle_gamma   90.00
#
_symmetry.space_group_name_H-M   'P 1'
#
loop_
_entity.id
_entity.type
_entity.pdbx_description
1 polymer ?
#
loop_
_entity_poly.entity_id
_entity_poly.type
_entity_poly.pdbx_seq_one_letter_code
_entity_poly.pdbx_strand_id
1 'polypeptide(L)'
;MGKISQVKTLIDSIQYKKISKEDFMCLIERDNNNQIIKNIISSLKTRKLNKKQQIKLLTIIFWSLNSQKTEDIAELILKKKFRFSTIKCHKDDTIFISFSKYLDYLVIIHNQFQMIGSNIYDYTPKVLLYFELIIQSWDCLIKIDSLTTTSTISFEEIITTSFYEQCKLYHKTITIFLCIIKRIDSLNLSELEEFIEYIIYAEKMKFCLWKKLKDNKLISQRYGEFMGVSYYQFTPFIEYLKERIVLERKHYNSLENLNKIIQFEGFVEKEYLIMANCMLNYIESNMKKETNLEKYMII
;
A
#
# COMPACT_ATOMS: atom_id res chain seq x y z
N MET A 1 -11.31 24.36 -29.95
CA MET A 1 -12.49 23.63 -29.43
C MET A 1 -12.30 22.10 -29.24
N GLY A 2 -11.10 21.51 -29.40
CA GLY A 2 -10.94 20.03 -29.46
C GLY A 2 -10.66 19.24 -28.17
N LYS A 3 -10.14 19.83 -27.09
CA LYS A 3 -9.69 19.06 -25.89
C LYS A 3 -10.77 18.81 -24.82
N ILE A 4 -11.72 19.74 -24.66
CA ILE A 4 -12.81 19.63 -23.67
C ILE A 4 -13.84 18.57 -24.10
N SER A 5 -14.03 18.41 -25.42
CA SER A 5 -14.88 17.38 -26.03
C SER A 5 -14.37 15.98 -25.69
N GLN A 6 -13.11 15.65 -26.02
CA GLN A 6 -12.52 14.32 -25.79
C GLN A 6 -12.50 13.91 -24.30
N VAL A 7 -12.30 14.87 -23.42
CA VAL A 7 -12.26 14.67 -21.96
C VAL A 7 -13.64 14.40 -21.37
N LYS A 8 -14.68 15.11 -21.83
CA LYS A 8 -16.07 14.85 -21.42
C LYS A 8 -16.49 13.46 -21.91
N THR A 9 -16.11 13.12 -23.15
CA THR A 9 -16.28 11.78 -23.73
C THR A 9 -15.54 10.71 -22.93
N LEU A 10 -14.37 10.99 -22.34
CA LEU A 10 -13.63 10.02 -21.53
C LEU A 10 -14.31 9.75 -20.18
N ILE A 11 -14.76 10.79 -19.46
CA ILE A 11 -15.52 10.63 -18.21
C ILE A 11 -16.84 9.92 -18.48
N ASP A 12 -17.51 10.27 -19.58
CA ASP A 12 -18.73 9.61 -20.01
C ASP A 12 -18.42 8.14 -20.39
N SER A 13 -17.34 7.85 -21.12
CA SER A 13 -16.91 6.47 -21.46
C SER A 13 -16.50 5.62 -20.25
N ILE A 14 -15.87 6.25 -19.25
CA ILE A 14 -15.58 5.67 -17.94
C ILE A 14 -16.90 5.40 -17.19
N GLN A 15 -17.88 6.31 -17.25
CA GLN A 15 -19.22 6.09 -16.70
C GLN A 15 -19.98 4.96 -17.42
N TYR A 16 -19.76 4.75 -18.73
CA TYR A 16 -20.48 3.78 -19.58
C TYR A 16 -19.73 2.47 -19.87
N LYS A 17 -18.74 2.09 -19.03
CA LYS A 17 -18.06 0.77 -19.07
C LYS A 17 -17.29 0.40 -20.36
N LYS A 18 -16.69 1.34 -21.11
CA LYS A 18 -15.97 0.99 -22.36
C LYS A 18 -14.44 0.92 -22.31
N ILE A 19 -13.80 1.29 -21.20
CA ILE A 19 -12.34 1.44 -21.13
C ILE A 19 -11.78 0.40 -20.15
N SER A 20 -10.85 -0.43 -20.63
CA SER A 20 -10.10 -1.39 -19.81
C SER A 20 -9.11 -0.67 -18.89
N LYS A 21 -8.55 -1.38 -17.89
CA LYS A 21 -7.51 -0.81 -17.03
C LYS A 21 -6.30 -0.38 -17.86
N GLU A 22 -5.92 -1.20 -18.83
CA GLU A 22 -4.76 -1.02 -19.70
C GLU A 22 -4.92 0.21 -20.59
N ASP A 23 -6.08 0.34 -21.24
CA ASP A 23 -6.39 1.50 -22.07
C ASP A 23 -6.38 2.79 -21.23
N PHE A 24 -6.87 2.71 -19.99
CA PHE A 24 -6.86 3.84 -19.08
C PHE A 24 -5.44 4.23 -18.65
N MET A 25 -4.59 3.27 -18.31
CA MET A 25 -3.19 3.54 -17.95
C MET A 25 -2.42 4.19 -19.10
N CYS A 26 -2.59 3.68 -20.32
CA CYS A 26 -1.99 4.27 -21.52
C CYS A 26 -2.44 5.74 -21.71
N LEU A 27 -3.70 6.05 -21.42
CA LEU A 27 -4.22 7.41 -21.54
C LEU A 27 -3.62 8.35 -20.49
N ILE A 28 -3.46 7.90 -19.24
CA ILE A 28 -2.80 8.70 -18.18
C ILE A 28 -1.34 8.97 -18.53
N GLU A 29 -0.62 7.95 -18.98
CA GLU A 29 0.79 8.07 -19.35
C GLU A 29 0.99 9.04 -20.52
N ARG A 30 0.03 9.14 -21.45
CA ARG A 30 0.04 10.10 -22.56
C ARG A 30 -0.50 11.50 -22.21
N ASP A 31 -1.13 11.68 -21.05
CA ASP A 31 -1.72 12.96 -20.62
C ASP A 31 -0.69 13.88 -19.95
N ASN A 32 0.11 14.59 -20.75
CA ASN A 32 1.22 15.42 -20.26
C ASN A 32 0.80 16.49 -19.24
N ASN A 33 -0.46 16.93 -19.23
CA ASN A 33 -0.94 17.99 -18.33
C ASN A 33 -1.76 17.45 -17.15
N ASN A 34 -1.83 16.13 -16.97
CA ASN A 34 -2.65 15.45 -15.97
C ASN A 34 -4.11 15.96 -15.97
N GLN A 35 -4.63 16.32 -17.16
CA GLN A 35 -5.97 16.85 -17.33
C GLN A 35 -7.03 15.84 -16.89
N ILE A 36 -6.85 14.56 -17.22
CA ILE A 36 -7.74 13.45 -16.83
C ILE A 36 -7.89 13.44 -15.30
N ILE A 37 -6.79 13.38 -14.57
CA ILE A 37 -6.79 13.41 -13.09
C ILE A 37 -7.41 14.69 -12.55
N LYS A 38 -7.07 15.85 -13.13
CA LYS A 38 -7.68 17.14 -12.73
C LYS A 38 -9.20 17.10 -12.80
N ASN A 39 -9.76 16.47 -13.83
CA ASN A 39 -11.21 16.39 -14.02
C ASN A 39 -11.87 15.34 -13.12
N ILE A 40 -11.19 14.23 -12.85
CA ILE A 40 -11.68 13.24 -11.90
C ILE A 40 -11.81 13.88 -10.51
N ILE A 41 -10.76 14.57 -10.03
CA ILE A 41 -10.79 15.31 -8.76
C ILE A 41 -11.94 16.33 -8.75
N SER A 42 -12.09 17.11 -9.83
CA SER A 42 -13.20 18.06 -9.94
C SER A 42 -14.56 17.36 -9.87
N SER A 43 -14.72 16.21 -10.52
CA SER A 43 -15.97 15.45 -10.53
C SER A 43 -16.32 14.90 -9.15
N LEU A 44 -15.33 14.39 -8.42
CA LEU A 44 -15.50 13.94 -7.03
C LEU A 44 -15.85 15.11 -6.08
N LYS A 45 -15.41 16.34 -6.37
CA LYS A 45 -15.75 17.55 -5.59
C LYS A 45 -17.15 18.09 -5.88
N THR A 46 -17.58 18.14 -7.15
CA THR A 46 -18.70 19.00 -7.57
C THR A 46 -19.95 18.28 -8.06
N ARG A 47 -19.88 17.00 -8.43
CA ARG A 47 -21.04 16.27 -9.00
C ARG A 47 -21.74 15.40 -7.96
N LYS A 48 -23.07 15.29 -8.06
CA LYS A 48 -23.86 14.21 -7.42
C LYS A 48 -23.59 12.88 -8.14
N LEU A 49 -22.41 12.31 -7.93
CA LEU A 49 -22.07 10.98 -8.42
C LEU A 49 -22.76 9.93 -7.55
N ASN A 50 -23.24 8.85 -8.17
CA ASN A 50 -23.69 7.70 -7.39
C ASN A 50 -22.48 6.90 -6.87
N LYS A 51 -22.70 6.07 -5.85
CA LYS A 51 -21.66 5.26 -5.18
C LYS A 51 -20.80 4.45 -6.16
N LYS A 52 -21.41 3.79 -7.14
CA LYS A 52 -20.70 2.98 -8.14
C LYS A 52 -19.74 3.83 -8.98
N GLN A 53 -20.16 5.03 -9.37
CA GLN A 53 -19.31 5.97 -10.11
C GLN A 53 -18.17 6.49 -9.23
N GLN A 54 -18.44 6.81 -7.96
CA GLN A 54 -17.40 7.24 -7.02
C GLN A 54 -16.33 6.17 -6.85
N ILE A 55 -16.74 4.92 -6.59
CA ILE A 55 -15.84 3.76 -6.48
C ILE A 55 -14.94 3.65 -7.72
N LYS A 56 -15.55 3.68 -8.92
CA LYS A 56 -14.79 3.57 -10.17
C LYS A 56 -13.74 4.69 -10.33
N LEU A 57 -14.11 5.93 -10.00
CA LEU A 57 -13.17 7.05 -10.07
C LEU A 57 -12.03 6.93 -9.05
N LEU A 58 -12.31 6.42 -7.84
CA LEU A 58 -11.27 6.17 -6.83
C LEU A 58 -10.32 5.03 -7.26
N THR A 59 -10.85 3.92 -7.78
CA THR A 59 -10.03 2.82 -8.33
C THR A 59 -9.16 3.30 -9.47
N ILE A 60 -9.67 4.21 -10.31
CA ILE A 60 -8.89 4.83 -11.37
C ILE A 60 -7.72 5.66 -10.82
N ILE A 61 -7.97 6.50 -9.82
CA ILE A 61 -6.91 7.33 -9.21
C ILE A 61 -5.86 6.43 -8.56
N PHE A 62 -6.30 5.37 -7.89
CA PHE A 62 -5.42 4.36 -7.33
C PHE A 62 -4.43 3.82 -8.39
N TRP A 63 -4.93 3.39 -9.55
CA TRP A 63 -4.06 2.89 -10.64
C TRP A 63 -3.14 3.98 -11.17
N SER A 64 -3.63 5.21 -11.25
CA SER A 64 -2.84 6.35 -11.70
C SER A 64 -1.68 6.65 -10.74
N LEU A 65 -1.88 6.48 -9.43
CA LEU A 65 -0.84 6.57 -8.39
C LEU A 65 0.10 5.37 -8.35
N ASN A 66 -0.09 4.38 -9.23
CA ASN A 66 0.84 3.28 -9.46
C ASN A 66 1.43 3.30 -10.89
N SER A 67 1.34 4.44 -11.58
CA SER A 67 1.87 4.63 -12.93
C SER A 67 3.27 5.25 -12.93
N GLN A 68 3.86 5.43 -14.11
CA GLN A 68 5.10 6.21 -14.24
C GLN A 68 4.94 7.68 -13.82
N LYS A 69 3.72 8.22 -13.80
CA LYS A 69 3.41 9.62 -13.43
C LYS A 69 3.01 9.80 -11.97
N THR A 70 3.29 8.81 -11.13
CA THR A 70 2.84 8.79 -9.73
C THR A 70 3.18 10.09 -8.97
N GLU A 71 4.39 10.62 -9.16
CA GLU A 71 4.86 11.84 -8.48
C GLU A 71 4.05 13.08 -8.89
N ASP A 72 3.93 13.33 -10.19
CA ASP A 72 3.17 14.46 -10.73
C ASP A 72 1.71 14.43 -10.26
N ILE A 73 1.14 13.23 -10.15
CA ILE A 73 -0.24 13.01 -9.75
C ILE A 73 -0.41 13.27 -8.25
N ALA A 74 0.48 12.74 -7.42
CA ALA A 74 0.46 12.97 -5.97
C ALA A 74 0.64 14.46 -5.64
N GLU A 75 1.61 15.13 -6.28
CA GLU A 75 1.85 16.55 -6.12
C GLU A 75 0.63 17.39 -6.55
N LEU A 76 0.00 17.04 -7.68
CA LEU A 76 -1.22 17.68 -8.15
C LEU A 76 -2.36 17.59 -7.14
N ILE A 77 -2.59 16.41 -6.54
CA ILE A 77 -3.66 16.19 -5.56
C ILE A 77 -3.43 17.07 -4.32
N LEU A 78 -2.20 17.12 -3.83
CA LEU A 78 -1.82 17.95 -2.68
C LEU A 78 -1.92 19.45 -2.97
N LYS A 79 -1.44 19.92 -4.12
CA LYS A 79 -1.61 21.32 -4.57
C LYS A 79 -3.08 21.72 -4.62
N LYS A 80 -3.97 20.79 -5.02
CA LYS A 80 -5.43 21.00 -5.02
C LYS A 80 -6.09 20.90 -3.63
N LYS A 81 -5.32 20.67 -2.57
CA LYS A 81 -5.77 20.44 -1.18
C LYS A 81 -6.94 19.46 -1.13
N PHE A 82 -6.89 18.41 -1.95
CA PHE A 82 -7.96 17.43 -2.02
C PHE A 82 -7.68 16.24 -1.10
N ARG A 83 -8.70 15.78 -0.39
CA ARG A 83 -8.66 14.56 0.43
C ARG A 83 -9.81 13.65 0.04
N PHE A 84 -9.51 12.43 -0.36
CA PHE A 84 -10.49 11.42 -0.74
C PHE A 84 -11.42 11.09 0.43
N SER A 85 -10.91 11.05 1.66
CA SER A 85 -11.70 10.83 2.87
C SER A 85 -12.81 11.87 3.12
N THR A 86 -12.76 13.03 2.44
CA THR A 86 -13.79 14.08 2.54
C THR A 86 -14.92 13.95 1.52
N ILE A 87 -14.81 12.99 0.59
CA ILE A 87 -15.86 12.74 -0.40
C ILE A 87 -17.09 12.22 0.33
N LYS A 88 -18.23 12.91 0.16
CA LYS A 88 -19.50 12.48 0.75
C LYS A 88 -19.94 11.14 0.13
N CYS A 89 -19.96 10.11 0.97
CA CYS A 89 -20.63 8.85 0.74
C CYS A 89 -21.62 8.60 1.90
N HIS A 90 -22.53 7.64 1.75
CA HIS A 90 -23.38 7.24 2.88
C HIS A 90 -22.48 6.83 4.06
N LYS A 91 -22.76 7.37 5.26
CA LYS A 91 -21.89 7.26 6.44
C LYS A 91 -21.62 5.81 6.89
N ASP A 92 -22.48 4.88 6.49
CA ASP A 92 -22.39 3.47 6.88
C ASP A 92 -21.49 2.64 5.94
N ASP A 93 -20.93 3.26 4.89
CA ASP A 93 -20.08 2.58 3.91
C ASP A 93 -18.60 2.53 4.33
N THR A 94 -18.32 1.66 5.29
CA THR A 94 -17.00 1.48 5.90
C THR A 94 -15.91 1.03 4.92
N ILE A 95 -16.27 0.26 3.87
CA ILE A 95 -15.33 -0.10 2.79
C ILE A 95 -14.88 1.15 2.03
N PHE A 96 -15.83 1.96 1.59
CA PHE A 96 -15.55 3.20 0.84
C PHE A 96 -14.69 4.17 1.68
N ILE A 97 -15.04 4.36 2.94
CA ILE A 97 -14.33 5.26 3.86
C ILE A 97 -12.87 4.79 4.03
N SER A 98 -12.67 3.49 4.25
CA SER A 98 -11.35 2.92 4.47
C SER A 98 -10.48 3.00 3.21
N PHE A 99 -11.04 2.71 2.03
CA PHE A 99 -10.33 2.87 0.76
C PHE A 99 -9.97 4.33 0.46
N SER A 100 -10.85 5.26 0.78
CA SER A 100 -10.59 6.69 0.60
C SER A 100 -9.46 7.18 1.51
N LYS A 101 -9.44 6.76 2.78
CA LYS A 101 -8.33 7.06 3.70
C LYS A 101 -7.01 6.46 3.24
N TYR A 102 -7.05 5.23 2.73
CA TYR A 102 -5.86 4.60 2.16
C TYR A 102 -5.28 5.41 0.99
N LEU A 103 -6.12 5.93 0.08
CA LEU A 103 -5.64 6.80 -1.00
C LEU A 103 -5.03 8.11 -0.50
N ASP A 104 -5.57 8.69 0.57
CA ASP A 104 -4.95 9.87 1.19
C ASP A 104 -3.53 9.56 1.70
N TYR A 105 -3.35 8.42 2.39
CA TYR A 105 -2.02 7.99 2.82
C TYR A 105 -1.07 7.67 1.67
N LEU A 106 -1.58 7.01 0.62
CA LEU A 106 -0.78 6.68 -0.56
C LEU A 106 -0.23 7.96 -1.23
N VAL A 107 -1.05 9.01 -1.35
CA VAL A 107 -0.61 10.32 -1.87
C VAL A 107 0.48 10.93 -1.00
N ILE A 108 0.33 10.89 0.32
CA ILE A 108 1.34 11.41 1.26
C ILE A 108 2.64 10.64 1.10
N ILE A 109 2.57 9.30 1.10
CA ILE A 109 3.73 8.42 0.95
C ILE A 109 4.48 8.72 -0.35
N HIS A 110 3.79 8.74 -1.49
CA HIS A 110 4.42 8.98 -2.78
C HIS A 110 5.03 10.37 -2.91
N ASN A 111 4.43 11.37 -2.27
CA ASN A 111 4.96 12.73 -2.31
C ASN A 111 6.17 12.93 -1.38
N GLN A 112 6.14 12.35 -0.18
CA GLN A 112 7.11 12.66 0.87
C GLN A 112 8.27 11.66 0.96
N PHE A 113 8.09 10.42 0.51
CA PHE A 113 9.01 9.31 0.76
C PHE A 113 9.51 8.64 -0.53
N GLN A 114 9.83 9.45 -1.56
CA GLN A 114 10.26 9.05 -2.91
C GLN A 114 10.99 7.69 -2.95
N MET A 115 10.40 6.71 -3.65
CA MET A 115 10.95 5.36 -3.77
C MET A 115 12.00 5.21 -4.88
N ILE A 116 12.21 6.25 -5.70
CA ILE A 116 13.18 6.23 -6.81
C ILE A 116 14.38 7.09 -6.39
N GLY A 117 15.31 6.48 -5.65
CA GLY A 117 16.67 7.01 -5.52
C GLY A 117 17.01 7.82 -4.27
N SER A 118 16.20 7.85 -3.21
CA SER A 118 16.53 8.65 -2.02
C SER A 118 17.12 7.85 -0.86
N ASN A 119 18.16 8.43 -0.26
CA ASN A 119 18.78 8.15 1.05
C ASN A 119 17.78 8.25 2.23
N ILE A 120 16.51 7.90 2.05
CA ILE A 120 15.50 7.98 3.10
C ILE A 120 15.84 7.05 4.26
N TYR A 121 16.50 5.94 3.93
CA TYR A 121 17.06 5.01 4.87
C TYR A 121 18.20 5.63 5.68
N ASP A 122 18.82 6.73 5.23
CA ASP A 122 19.96 7.37 5.89
C ASP A 122 19.61 8.24 7.10
N TYR A 123 18.34 8.59 7.30
CA TYR A 123 17.91 9.48 8.38
C TYR A 123 16.81 8.85 9.25
N THR A 124 17.21 8.31 10.40
CA THR A 124 16.39 7.47 11.29
C THR A 124 14.99 8.04 11.63
N PRO A 125 14.81 9.35 11.96
CA PRO A 125 13.47 9.90 12.21
C PRO A 125 12.52 9.89 11.01
N LYS A 126 13.04 10.01 9.78
CA LYS A 126 12.22 9.91 8.56
C LYS A 126 11.79 8.47 8.29
N VAL A 127 12.60 7.49 8.67
CA VAL A 127 12.29 6.07 8.51
C VAL A 127 11.14 5.64 9.43
N LEU A 128 11.13 6.09 10.69
CA LEU A 128 10.04 5.79 11.63
C LEU A 128 8.70 6.42 11.20
N LEU A 129 8.72 7.70 10.81
CA LEU A 129 7.51 8.36 10.27
C LEU A 129 6.99 7.66 9.01
N TYR A 130 7.90 7.19 8.15
CA TYR A 130 7.51 6.40 6.97
C TYR A 130 6.86 5.07 7.38
N PHE A 131 7.44 4.41 8.38
CA PHE A 131 6.95 3.15 8.90
C PHE A 131 5.56 3.31 9.54
N GLU A 132 5.34 4.36 10.33
CA GLU A 132 4.03 4.72 10.88
C GLU A 132 2.98 4.86 9.76
N LEU A 133 3.27 5.60 8.68
CA LEU A 133 2.34 5.77 7.56
C LEU A 133 2.02 4.44 6.85
N ILE A 134 2.97 3.51 6.78
CA ILE A 134 2.74 2.17 6.25
C ILE A 134 1.82 1.37 7.18
N ILE A 135 2.03 1.47 8.48
CA ILE A 135 1.19 0.82 9.49
C ILE A 135 -0.24 1.37 9.45
N GLN A 136 -0.41 2.69 9.31
CA GLN A 136 -1.73 3.32 9.12
C GLN A 136 -2.40 2.91 7.79
N SER A 137 -1.60 2.67 6.74
CA SER A 137 -2.08 2.16 5.45
C SER A 137 -2.60 0.72 5.59
N TRP A 138 -1.89 -0.12 6.35
CA TRP A 138 -2.32 -1.48 6.70
C TRP A 138 -3.67 -1.50 7.41
N ASP A 139 -3.85 -0.64 8.40
CA ASP A 139 -5.11 -0.47 9.14
C ASP A 139 -6.30 -0.21 8.21
N CYS A 140 -6.10 0.63 7.19
CA CYS A 140 -7.14 0.93 6.22
C CYS A 140 -7.48 -0.28 5.36
N LEU A 141 -6.46 -0.97 4.83
CA LEU A 141 -6.68 -2.11 3.94
C LEU A 141 -7.28 -3.32 4.66
N ILE A 142 -6.96 -3.54 5.94
CA ILE A 142 -7.59 -4.63 6.70
C ILE A 142 -9.05 -4.37 7.01
N LYS A 143 -9.42 -3.10 7.27
CA LYS A 143 -10.83 -2.73 7.50
C LYS A 143 -11.69 -3.00 6.27
N ILE A 144 -11.19 -2.69 5.07
CA ILE A 144 -11.86 -3.01 3.80
C ILE A 144 -12.24 -4.50 3.75
N ASP A 145 -11.32 -5.35 4.20
CA ASP A 145 -11.45 -6.80 4.07
C ASP A 145 -12.24 -7.48 5.20
N SER A 146 -12.27 -6.93 6.41
CA SER A 146 -13.10 -7.47 7.50
C SER A 146 -14.62 -7.43 7.22
N LEU A 147 -15.01 -6.71 6.18
CA LEU A 147 -16.40 -6.43 5.80
C LEU A 147 -16.87 -7.28 4.61
N THR A 148 -16.02 -8.15 4.06
CA THR A 148 -16.25 -8.84 2.79
C THR A 148 -17.10 -10.11 2.88
N THR A 149 -17.45 -10.56 4.09
CA THR A 149 -18.39 -11.68 4.29
C THR A 149 -19.80 -11.41 3.74
N THR A 150 -20.10 -10.15 3.36
CA THR A 150 -21.40 -9.72 2.79
C THR A 150 -21.28 -9.04 1.42
N SER A 151 -20.11 -9.12 0.78
CA SER A 151 -19.77 -8.29 -0.39
C SER A 151 -20.68 -8.52 -1.61
N THR A 152 -21.54 -7.55 -1.90
CA THR A 152 -22.22 -7.38 -3.19
C THR A 152 -21.23 -7.18 -4.36
N ILE A 153 -21.66 -7.41 -5.60
CA ILE A 153 -20.92 -7.16 -6.87
C ILE A 153 -20.29 -5.75 -6.95
N SER A 154 -20.73 -4.80 -6.12
CA SER A 154 -20.29 -3.40 -6.19
C SER A 154 -18.86 -3.11 -5.73
N PHE A 155 -18.19 -4.02 -4.99
CA PHE A 155 -16.88 -3.77 -4.38
C PHE A 155 -15.75 -4.72 -4.80
N GLU A 156 -16.02 -5.64 -5.71
CA GLU A 156 -15.05 -6.67 -6.13
C GLU A 156 -13.69 -6.07 -6.58
N GLU A 157 -13.75 -4.97 -7.34
CA GLU A 157 -12.54 -4.24 -7.79
C GLU A 157 -11.75 -3.64 -6.63
N ILE A 158 -12.41 -3.08 -5.61
CA ILE A 158 -11.74 -2.53 -4.43
C ILE A 158 -11.10 -3.64 -3.61
N ILE A 159 -11.77 -4.78 -3.44
CA ILE A 159 -11.26 -5.90 -2.63
C ILE A 159 -10.02 -6.52 -3.28
N THR A 160 -10.10 -6.84 -4.57
CA THR A 160 -8.98 -7.43 -5.32
C THR A 160 -7.77 -6.48 -5.41
N THR A 161 -8.03 -5.18 -5.56
CA THR A 161 -7.00 -4.13 -5.55
C THR A 161 -6.38 -3.96 -4.16
N SER A 162 -7.19 -3.96 -3.11
CA SER A 162 -6.73 -3.82 -1.72
C SER A 162 -5.87 -5.01 -1.30
N PHE A 163 -6.20 -6.22 -1.74
CA PHE A 163 -5.39 -7.40 -1.50
C PHE A 163 -4.02 -7.32 -2.20
N TYR A 164 -4.01 -6.93 -3.49
CA TYR A 164 -2.78 -6.69 -4.24
C TYR A 164 -1.84 -5.72 -3.48
N GLU A 165 -2.40 -4.62 -2.99
CA GLU A 165 -1.62 -3.63 -2.26
C GLU A 165 -1.16 -4.08 -0.88
N GLN A 166 -1.93 -4.89 -0.17
CA GLN A 166 -1.46 -5.47 1.10
C GLN A 166 -0.18 -6.29 0.89
N CYS A 167 -0.07 -6.98 -0.24
CA CYS A 167 1.12 -7.79 -0.53
C CYS A 167 2.34 -6.91 -0.86
N LYS A 168 2.12 -5.81 -1.59
CA LYS A 168 3.16 -4.78 -1.82
C LYS A 168 3.57 -4.08 -0.53
N LEU A 169 2.60 -3.70 0.30
CA LEU A 169 2.86 -3.11 1.61
C LEU A 169 3.60 -4.08 2.51
N TYR A 170 3.26 -5.37 2.50
CA TYR A 170 4.00 -6.39 3.24
C TYR A 170 5.48 -6.40 2.87
N HIS A 171 5.79 -6.42 1.57
CA HIS A 171 7.15 -6.32 1.09
C HIS A 171 7.86 -5.03 1.55
N LYS A 172 7.20 -3.88 1.43
CA LYS A 172 7.74 -2.59 1.89
C LYS A 172 7.98 -2.56 3.41
N THR A 173 7.04 -3.09 4.20
CA THR A 173 7.14 -3.23 5.65
C THR A 173 8.40 -4.02 6.02
N ILE A 174 8.62 -5.19 5.39
CA ILE A 174 9.82 -6.01 5.64
C ILE A 174 11.12 -5.31 5.22
N THR A 175 11.10 -4.62 4.06
CA THR A 175 12.27 -3.88 3.57
C THR A 175 12.68 -2.78 4.54
N ILE A 176 11.72 -1.97 5.02
CA ILE A 176 11.98 -0.87 5.96
C ILE A 176 12.39 -1.41 7.32
N PHE A 177 11.75 -2.50 7.76
CA PHE A 177 12.10 -3.18 8.98
C PHE A 177 13.57 -3.61 8.99
N LEU A 178 14.07 -4.19 7.89
CA LEU A 178 15.50 -4.51 7.72
C LEU A 178 16.39 -3.27 7.81
N CYS A 179 15.97 -2.14 7.22
CA CYS A 179 16.72 -0.89 7.31
C CYS A 179 16.80 -0.35 8.75
N ILE A 180 15.73 -0.48 9.53
CA ILE A 180 15.71 -0.05 10.93
C ILE A 180 16.58 -0.97 11.79
N ILE A 181 16.53 -2.29 11.59
CA ILE A 181 17.37 -3.25 12.34
C ILE A 181 18.85 -2.90 12.22
N LYS A 182 19.34 -2.63 11.00
CA LYS A 182 20.74 -2.27 10.75
C LYS A 182 21.20 -1.01 11.49
N ARG A 183 20.27 -0.23 12.04
CA ARG A 183 20.48 1.07 12.68
C ARG A 183 19.91 1.12 14.09
N ILE A 184 19.60 -0.03 14.67
CA ILE A 184 18.92 -0.12 15.94
C ILE A 184 19.71 0.54 17.08
N ASP A 185 21.03 0.60 16.95
CA ASP A 185 21.93 1.30 17.88
C ASP A 185 21.77 2.83 17.88
N SER A 186 21.14 3.39 16.84
CA SER A 186 20.84 4.83 16.75
C SER A 186 19.49 5.23 17.34
N LEU A 187 18.65 4.25 17.72
CA LEU A 187 17.33 4.51 18.30
C LEU A 187 17.46 4.80 19.79
N ASN A 188 16.76 5.83 20.26
CA ASN A 188 16.58 6.06 21.69
C ASN A 188 15.52 5.13 22.28
N LEU A 189 15.39 5.12 23.61
CA LEU A 189 14.45 4.26 24.34
C LEU A 189 12.99 4.38 23.85
N SER A 190 12.50 5.60 23.60
CA SER A 190 11.14 5.82 23.12
C SER A 190 10.95 5.27 21.71
N GLU A 191 11.93 5.46 20.84
CA GLU A 191 11.91 4.96 19.46
C GLU A 191 12.01 3.43 19.42
N LEU A 192 12.75 2.80 20.34
CA LEU A 192 12.82 1.35 20.49
C LEU A 192 11.49 0.75 20.92
N GLU A 193 10.81 1.38 21.89
CA GLU A 193 9.48 0.97 22.34
C GLU A 193 8.45 1.07 21.21
N GLU A 194 8.42 2.21 20.50
CA GLU A 194 7.56 2.42 19.34
C GLU A 194 7.86 1.40 18.23
N PHE A 195 9.15 1.13 17.98
CA PHE A 195 9.55 0.14 16.99
C PHE A 195 9.02 -1.25 17.34
N ILE A 196 9.14 -1.70 18.59
CA ILE A 196 8.57 -2.99 19.06
C ILE A 196 7.07 -3.09 18.75
N GLU A 197 6.30 -2.04 19.01
CA GLU A 197 4.87 -2.01 18.71
C GLU A 197 4.60 -2.21 17.21
N TYR A 198 5.41 -1.57 16.36
CA TYR A 198 5.32 -1.76 14.91
C TYR A 198 5.67 -3.18 14.46
N ILE A 199 6.64 -3.86 15.09
CA ILE A 199 6.96 -5.26 14.78
C ILE A 199 5.77 -6.16 15.09
N ILE A 200 5.21 -6.02 16.29
CA ILE A 200 4.04 -6.80 16.75
C ILE A 200 2.87 -6.58 15.80
N TYR A 201 2.66 -5.32 15.41
CA TYR A 201 1.61 -4.97 14.48
C TYR A 201 1.85 -5.61 13.10
N ALA A 202 3.08 -5.51 12.54
CA ALA A 202 3.43 -6.13 11.27
C ALA A 202 3.22 -7.67 11.27
N GLU A 203 3.52 -8.37 12.37
CA GLU A 203 3.20 -9.81 12.49
C GLU A 203 1.71 -10.08 12.42
N LYS A 204 0.91 -9.28 13.13
CA LYS A 204 -0.54 -9.38 13.08
C LYS A 204 -1.07 -9.14 11.66
N MET A 205 -0.51 -8.16 10.94
CA MET A 205 -0.90 -7.86 9.56
C MET A 205 -0.59 -9.00 8.61
N LYS A 206 0.63 -9.57 8.71
CA LYS A 206 1.05 -10.77 7.98
C LYS A 206 0.05 -11.91 8.18
N PHE A 207 -0.31 -12.19 9.43
CA PHE A 207 -1.29 -13.23 9.74
C PHE A 207 -2.68 -12.94 9.15
N CYS A 208 -3.16 -11.69 9.28
CA CYS A 208 -4.42 -11.28 8.67
C CYS A 208 -4.41 -11.49 7.15
N LEU A 209 -3.30 -11.21 6.47
CA LEU A 209 -3.14 -11.43 5.03
C LEU A 209 -3.27 -12.92 4.66
N TRP A 210 -2.57 -13.80 5.38
CA TRP A 210 -2.61 -15.24 5.13
C TRP A 210 -3.96 -15.87 5.41
N LYS A 211 -4.61 -15.45 6.50
CA LYS A 211 -5.97 -15.90 6.82
C LYS A 211 -6.94 -15.54 5.69
N LYS A 212 -6.82 -14.33 5.10
CA LYS A 212 -7.66 -13.91 3.97
C LYS A 212 -7.43 -14.74 2.71
N LEU A 213 -6.18 -15.05 2.37
CA LEU A 213 -5.87 -15.92 1.24
C LEU A 213 -6.56 -17.29 1.34
N LYS A 214 -6.66 -17.81 2.57
CA LYS A 214 -7.34 -19.08 2.86
C LYS A 214 -8.86 -18.96 2.83
N ASP A 215 -9.41 -17.89 3.41
CA ASP A 215 -10.85 -17.81 3.71
C ASP A 215 -11.65 -17.01 2.65
N ASN A 216 -11.02 -16.25 1.75
CA ASN A 216 -11.69 -15.42 0.75
C ASN A 216 -11.66 -16.05 -0.65
N LYS A 217 -12.77 -16.69 -1.03
CA LYS A 217 -12.91 -17.40 -2.32
C LYS A 217 -12.62 -16.54 -3.54
N LEU A 218 -12.98 -15.25 -3.55
CA LEU A 218 -12.69 -14.35 -4.67
C LEU A 218 -11.18 -14.16 -4.84
N ILE A 219 -10.48 -13.95 -3.73
CA ILE A 219 -9.02 -13.80 -3.71
C ILE A 219 -8.36 -15.13 -4.09
N SER A 220 -8.77 -16.26 -3.51
CA SER A 220 -8.17 -17.57 -3.83
C SER A 220 -8.45 -17.99 -5.28
N GLN A 221 -9.60 -17.64 -5.86
CA GLN A 221 -9.88 -17.88 -7.28
C GLN A 221 -9.00 -17.03 -8.20
N ARG A 222 -8.77 -15.76 -7.84
CA ARG A 222 -8.04 -14.82 -8.69
C ARG A 222 -6.53 -14.94 -8.56
N TYR A 223 -6.04 -15.22 -7.36
CA TYR A 223 -4.62 -15.26 -7.02
C TYR A 223 -4.17 -16.64 -6.53
N GLY A 224 -4.98 -17.69 -6.59
CA GLY A 224 -4.56 -19.04 -6.18
C GLY A 224 -4.33 -19.21 -4.66
N GLU A 225 -3.83 -20.39 -4.29
CA GLU A 225 -3.50 -20.75 -2.92
C GLU A 225 -2.02 -20.52 -2.62
N PHE A 226 -1.71 -20.16 -1.37
CA PHE A 226 -0.34 -19.99 -0.89
C PHE A 226 -0.07 -20.90 0.30
N MET A 227 1.19 -21.28 0.48
CA MET A 227 1.61 -22.01 1.68
C MET A 227 1.56 -21.06 2.90
N GLY A 228 0.86 -21.50 3.94
CA GLY A 228 0.71 -20.74 5.19
C GLY A 228 2.04 -20.54 5.92
N VAL A 229 2.14 -19.45 6.67
CA VAL A 229 3.37 -19.04 7.37
C VAL A 229 3.14 -19.05 8.88
N SER A 230 4.19 -19.38 9.64
CA SER A 230 4.18 -19.35 11.10
C SER A 230 3.86 -17.95 11.68
N TYR A 231 3.08 -17.94 12.76
CA TYR A 231 2.53 -16.74 13.42
C TYR A 231 3.59 -15.95 14.20
N TYR A 232 4.55 -16.61 14.87
CA TYR A 232 5.48 -16.01 15.83
C TYR A 232 6.92 -16.11 15.34
N GLN A 233 7.29 -15.29 14.36
CA GLN A 233 8.62 -15.35 13.75
C GLN A 233 9.51 -14.18 14.21
N PHE A 234 8.95 -13.07 14.74
CA PHE A 234 9.68 -11.95 15.34
C PHE A 234 9.76 -11.98 16.87
N THR A 235 9.08 -12.92 17.53
CA THR A 235 9.10 -13.02 19.00
C THR A 235 10.50 -13.04 19.61
N PRO A 236 11.49 -13.81 19.09
CA PRO A 236 12.85 -13.78 19.64
C PRO A 236 13.51 -12.40 19.58
N PHE A 237 13.21 -11.61 18.55
CA PHE A 237 13.75 -10.27 18.40
C PHE A 237 13.05 -9.24 19.27
N ILE A 238 11.73 -9.36 19.43
CA ILE A 238 10.98 -8.53 20.39
C ILE A 238 11.54 -8.73 21.81
N GLU A 239 11.81 -9.98 22.20
CA GLU A 239 12.41 -10.27 23.50
C GLU A 239 13.83 -9.69 23.63
N TYR A 240 14.62 -9.76 22.57
CA TYR A 240 15.93 -9.09 22.52
C TYR A 240 15.82 -7.57 22.70
N LEU A 241 14.89 -6.90 22.02
CA LEU A 241 14.72 -5.45 22.15
C LEU A 241 14.25 -5.06 23.56
N LYS A 242 13.38 -5.86 24.18
CA LYS A 242 12.99 -5.68 25.58
C LYS A 242 14.18 -5.83 26.52
N GLU A 243 15.02 -6.85 26.32
CA GLU A 243 16.25 -7.06 27.09
C GLU A 243 17.17 -5.82 27.00
N ARG A 244 17.35 -5.29 25.79
CA ARG A 244 18.14 -4.08 25.55
C ARG A 244 17.58 -2.85 26.26
N ILE A 245 16.27 -2.60 26.18
CA ILE A 245 15.61 -1.50 26.90
C ILE A 245 15.89 -1.60 28.41
N VAL A 246 15.84 -2.81 28.98
CA VAL A 246 16.14 -3.03 30.41
C VAL A 246 17.60 -2.72 30.73
N LEU A 247 18.54 -3.11 29.86
CA LEU A 247 19.97 -2.84 30.05
C LEU A 247 20.31 -1.35 29.94
N GLU A 248 19.76 -0.65 28.95
CA GLU A 248 19.93 0.80 28.77
C GLU A 248 19.36 1.58 29.96
N ARG A 249 18.17 1.21 30.45
CA ARG A 249 17.56 1.79 31.66
C ARG A 249 18.41 1.56 32.93
N LYS A 250 19.22 0.51 32.96
CA LYS A 250 20.13 0.18 34.07
C LYS A 250 21.57 0.67 33.83
N HIS A 251 21.85 1.38 32.74
CA HIS A 251 23.17 1.85 32.33
C HIS A 251 24.25 0.75 32.19
N TYR A 252 23.85 -0.49 31.85
CA TYR A 252 24.78 -1.58 31.56
C TYR A 252 25.02 -1.69 30.05
N ASN A 253 26.24 -1.36 29.60
CA ASN A 253 26.67 -1.61 28.22
C ASN A 253 27.44 -2.94 28.16
N SER A 254 26.95 -3.93 27.41
CA SER A 254 27.72 -5.15 27.11
C SER A 254 27.95 -5.32 25.60
N LEU A 255 29.15 -5.78 25.24
CA LEU A 255 29.57 -6.09 23.87
C LEU A 255 28.77 -7.25 23.23
N GLU A 256 28.09 -8.07 24.03
CA GLU A 256 27.28 -9.21 23.57
C GLU A 256 26.08 -8.80 22.68
N ASN A 257 25.69 -7.52 22.72
CA ASN A 257 24.54 -7.01 21.97
C ASN A 257 24.73 -7.00 20.45
N LEU A 258 25.95 -6.82 19.94
CA LEU A 258 26.22 -6.70 18.49
C LEU A 258 26.08 -8.04 17.74
N ASN A 259 26.53 -9.16 18.35
CA ASN A 259 26.47 -10.48 17.72
C ASN A 259 25.01 -10.99 17.57
N LYS A 260 24.12 -10.65 18.52
CA LYS A 260 22.70 -10.98 18.43
C LYS A 260 21.98 -10.21 17.30
N ILE A 261 22.36 -8.95 17.05
CA ILE A 261 21.81 -8.13 15.95
C ILE A 261 22.17 -8.72 14.58
N ILE A 262 23.45 -9.08 14.37
CA ILE A 262 23.94 -9.62 13.09
C ILE A 262 23.25 -10.96 12.75
N GLN A 263 23.08 -11.84 13.74
CA GLN A 263 22.36 -13.11 13.54
C GLN A 263 20.89 -12.87 13.18
N PHE A 264 20.26 -11.86 13.79
CA PHE A 264 18.87 -11.53 13.52
C PHE A 264 18.67 -10.90 12.13
N GLU A 265 19.54 -9.96 11.73
CA GLU A 265 19.56 -9.40 10.37
C GLU A 265 19.61 -10.50 9.31
N GLY A 266 20.53 -11.46 9.47
CA GLY A 266 20.66 -12.60 8.56
C GLY A 266 19.43 -13.51 8.51
N PHE A 267 18.68 -13.66 9.60
CA PHE A 267 17.42 -14.39 9.63
C PHE A 267 16.32 -13.65 8.87
N VAL A 268 16.16 -12.34 9.10
CA VAL A 268 15.13 -11.54 8.42
C VAL A 268 15.37 -11.45 6.91
N GLU A 269 16.63 -11.29 6.49
CA GLU A 269 16.97 -11.29 5.06
C GLU A 269 16.66 -12.64 4.41
N LYS A 270 17.01 -13.76 5.05
CA LYS A 270 16.85 -15.10 4.46
C LYS A 270 15.44 -15.66 4.51
N GLU A 271 14.65 -15.33 5.52
CA GLU A 271 13.31 -15.90 5.67
C GLU A 271 12.23 -14.91 5.18
N TYR A 272 12.27 -13.67 5.65
CA TYR A 272 11.18 -12.73 5.43
C TYR A 272 11.27 -12.01 4.10
N LEU A 273 12.46 -11.53 3.74
CA LEU A 273 12.62 -10.82 2.47
C LEU A 273 12.43 -11.78 1.30
N ILE A 274 12.97 -13.01 1.39
CA ILE A 274 12.72 -14.06 0.39
C ILE A 274 11.22 -14.33 0.26
N MET A 275 10.51 -14.54 1.38
CA MET A 275 9.08 -14.80 1.35
C MET A 275 8.27 -13.63 0.81
N ALA A 276 8.59 -12.40 1.22
CA ALA A 276 7.95 -11.19 0.70
C ALA A 276 8.19 -11.01 -0.80
N ASN A 277 9.41 -11.29 -1.28
CA ASN A 277 9.75 -11.29 -2.69
C ASN A 277 8.98 -12.36 -3.45
N CYS A 278 8.91 -13.58 -2.93
CA CYS A 278 8.13 -14.66 -3.54
C CYS A 278 6.65 -14.28 -3.66
N MET A 279 6.06 -13.71 -2.60
CA MET A 279 4.67 -13.28 -2.60
C MET A 279 4.43 -12.15 -3.61
N LEU A 280 5.31 -11.13 -3.62
CA LEU A 280 5.22 -10.01 -4.55
C LEU A 280 5.36 -10.48 -5.99
N ASN A 281 6.41 -11.26 -6.31
CA ASN A 281 6.66 -11.79 -7.64
C ASN A 281 5.49 -12.64 -8.15
N TYR A 282 4.92 -13.48 -7.29
CA TYR A 282 3.80 -14.33 -7.65
C TYR A 282 2.55 -13.50 -7.99
N ILE A 283 2.24 -12.50 -7.18
CA ILE A 283 1.05 -11.65 -7.39
C ILE A 283 1.27 -10.74 -8.60
N GLU A 284 2.45 -10.17 -8.77
CA GLU A 284 2.81 -9.39 -9.96
C GLU A 284 2.76 -10.24 -11.23
N SER A 285 3.18 -11.50 -11.18
CA SER A 285 3.11 -12.42 -12.33
C SER A 285 1.67 -12.75 -12.70
N ASN A 286 0.78 -12.94 -11.73
CA ASN A 286 -0.64 -13.13 -11.99
C ASN A 286 -1.32 -11.85 -12.50
N MET A 287 -0.91 -10.66 -12.02
CA MET A 287 -1.34 -9.38 -12.59
C MET A 287 -0.76 -9.13 -13.99
N LYS A 288 0.45 -9.64 -14.28
CA LYS A 288 1.10 -9.55 -15.60
C LYS A 288 0.44 -10.45 -16.64
N LYS A 289 -0.09 -11.61 -16.24
CA LYS A 289 -0.89 -12.47 -17.12
C LYS A 289 -2.19 -11.81 -17.59
N GLU A 290 -2.72 -10.83 -16.85
CA GLU A 290 -3.82 -9.96 -17.30
C GLU A 290 -3.34 -8.86 -18.28
N THR A 291 -2.04 -8.53 -18.30
CA THR A 291 -1.42 -7.51 -19.16
C THR A 291 -0.58 -8.14 -20.27
N ASN A 292 -1.25 -8.78 -21.23
CA ASN A 292 -0.58 -9.21 -22.45
C ASN A 292 -0.33 -8.00 -23.37
N LEU A 293 0.76 -7.28 -23.09
CA LEU A 293 1.25 -6.10 -23.83
C LEU A 293 1.56 -6.39 -25.31
N GLU A 294 1.75 -7.66 -25.68
CA GLU A 294 1.96 -8.08 -27.08
C GLU A 294 0.79 -7.74 -28.00
N LYS A 295 -0.40 -7.49 -27.44
CA LYS A 295 -1.57 -7.03 -28.22
C LYS A 295 -1.40 -5.61 -28.78
N TYR A 296 -0.48 -4.81 -28.24
CA TYR A 296 -0.29 -3.40 -28.59
C TYR A 296 1.10 -3.09 -29.20
N MET A 297 1.96 -4.10 -29.39
CA MET A 297 3.23 -3.95 -30.12
C MET A 297 3.06 -4.05 -31.65
N ILE A 298 1.83 -4.19 -32.15
CA ILE A 298 1.50 -4.10 -33.58
C ILE A 298 0.44 -3.01 -33.77
N ILE A 299 0.85 -1.74 -33.69
CA ILE A 299 0.22 -0.61 -34.42
C ILE A 299 1.34 0.31 -34.89
#